data_AF-A0AAN6QR44-F1
#
_entry.id   AF-A0AAN6QR44-F1
#
_cell.length_a   1.000
_cell.length_b   1.000
_cell.length_c   1.000
_cell.angle_alpha   90.00
_cell.angle_beta   90.00
_cell.angle_gamma   90.00
#
_symmetry.space_group_name_H-M   'P 1'
#
loop_
_entity.id
_entity.type
_entity.pdbx_description
1 polymer ?
#
loop_
_entity_poly.entity_id
_entity_poly.type
_entity_poly.pdbx_seq_one_letter_code
_entity_poly.pdbx_strand_id
1 'polypeptide(L)'
;MGVFEFVQALLVAVPDLTNGDIDANPKVKQLVKLHGQDISHYPPDKPYSVSVSTCPLTLTRLPYIPTPQSPLPDPGTPHATTAPSTYSPHGTLLANWAARHAHQTVLQQHCAYWDPDSDGII
;
A
#
# COMPACT_ATOMS: atom_id res chain seq x y z
N MET A 1 10.78 5.43 -26.21
CA MET A 1 10.88 6.54 -25.22
C MET A 1 11.60 6.00 -24.00
N GLY A 2 12.55 6.75 -23.45
CA GLY A 2 13.28 6.33 -22.25
C GLY A 2 12.40 6.44 -20.99
N VAL A 3 12.66 5.59 -20.00
CA VAL A 3 11.95 5.54 -18.70
C VAL A 3 11.89 6.91 -18.01
N PHE A 4 12.88 7.78 -18.26
CA PHE A 4 12.94 9.14 -17.74
C PHE A 4 11.81 10.05 -18.28
N GLU A 5 11.55 10.00 -19.60
CA GLU A 5 10.44 10.73 -20.24
C GLU A 5 9.06 10.22 -19.76
N PHE A 6 8.97 8.92 -19.45
CA PHE A 6 7.77 8.29 -18.92
C PHE A 6 7.43 8.78 -17.49
N VAL A 7 8.44 8.88 -16.62
CA VAL A 7 8.26 9.39 -15.24
C VAL A 7 7.98 10.89 -15.24
N GLN A 8 8.63 11.67 -16.11
CA GLN A 8 8.38 13.10 -16.27
C GLN A 8 6.94 13.37 -16.73
N ALA A 9 6.42 12.60 -17.70
CA ALA A 9 5.06 12.75 -18.20
C ALA A 9 4.00 12.35 -17.16
N LEU A 10 4.28 11.35 -16.31
CA LEU A 10 3.38 10.93 -15.23
C LEU A 10 3.33 11.96 -14.10
N LEU A 11 4.48 12.55 -13.74
CA LEU A 11 4.59 13.57 -12.71
C LEU A 11 3.87 14.88 -13.08
N VAL A 12 3.87 15.25 -14.36
CA VAL A 12 3.11 16.41 -14.87
C VAL A 12 1.60 16.14 -14.90
N ALA A 13 1.19 14.87 -14.89
CA ALA A 13 -0.22 14.45 -14.97
C ALA A 13 -0.82 14.03 -13.62
N VAL A 14 -0.11 14.20 -12.50
CA VAL A 14 -0.65 13.89 -11.17
C VAL A 14 -1.82 14.85 -10.89
N PRO A 15 -3.04 14.35 -10.61
CA PRO A 15 -4.26 15.15 -10.52
C PRO A 15 -4.26 16.26 -9.45
N ASP A 16 -3.32 16.21 -8.51
CA ASP A 16 -3.32 16.99 -7.27
C ASP A 16 -2.74 18.41 -7.42
N LEU A 17 -2.14 18.76 -8.56
CA LEU A 17 -1.52 20.08 -8.74
C LEU A 17 -2.31 21.04 -9.65
N THR A 18 -3.29 20.58 -10.43
CA THR A 18 -4.02 21.46 -11.37
C THR A 18 -5.45 20.99 -11.73
N ASN A 19 -6.34 20.64 -10.79
CA ASN A 19 -7.75 20.31 -11.07
C ASN A 19 -7.95 19.47 -12.35
N GLY A 20 -7.14 18.41 -12.49
CA GLY A 20 -6.73 17.85 -13.79
C GLY A 20 -7.86 17.39 -14.70
N ASP A 21 -8.18 18.21 -15.71
CA ASP A 21 -8.97 17.77 -16.85
C ASP A 21 -8.14 16.80 -17.70
N ILE A 22 -8.41 15.50 -17.52
CA ILE A 22 -7.77 14.39 -18.22
C ILE A 22 -7.99 14.43 -19.74
N ASP A 23 -8.97 15.20 -20.24
CA ASP A 23 -9.23 15.38 -21.66
C ASP A 23 -8.34 16.45 -22.31
N ALA A 24 -7.70 17.32 -21.51
CA ALA A 24 -6.84 18.40 -22.01
C ALA A 24 -5.57 17.90 -22.70
N ASN A 25 -5.16 16.65 -22.44
CA ASN A 25 -3.98 16.04 -23.07
C ASN A 25 -4.36 14.82 -23.92
N PRO A 26 -4.32 14.93 -25.26
CA PRO A 26 -4.75 13.85 -26.16
C PRO A 26 -3.92 12.57 -26.01
N LYS A 27 -2.66 12.66 -25.55
CA LYS A 27 -1.82 11.48 -25.24
C LYS A 27 -2.26 10.79 -23.96
N VAL A 28 -2.63 11.55 -22.93
CA VAL A 28 -3.17 11.01 -21.66
C VAL A 28 -4.52 10.35 -21.91
N LYS A 29 -5.42 10.99 -22.67
CA LYS A 29 -6.69 10.41 -23.11
C LYS A 29 -6.52 9.11 -23.88
N GLN A 30 -5.55 9.07 -24.80
CA GLN A 30 -5.23 7.85 -25.54
C GLN A 30 -4.63 6.76 -24.65
N LEU A 31 -3.74 7.10 -23.70
CA LEU A 31 -3.17 6.16 -22.74
C LEU A 31 -4.21 5.60 -21.75
N VAL A 32 -5.13 6.43 -21.26
CA VAL A 32 -6.27 6.00 -20.42
C VAL A 32 -7.22 5.11 -21.21
N LYS A 33 -7.45 5.41 -22.49
CA LYS A 33 -8.29 4.57 -23.37
C LYS A 33 -7.63 3.23 -23.73
N LEU A 34 -6.30 3.19 -23.86
CA LEU A 34 -5.52 1.97 -24.16
C LEU A 34 -5.30 1.08 -22.93
N HIS A 35 -4.96 1.66 -21.77
CA HIS A 35 -4.67 0.90 -20.54
C HIS A 35 -5.85 0.82 -19.58
N GLY A 36 -6.93 1.56 -19.83
CA GLY A 36 -8.17 1.47 -19.04
C GLY A 36 -8.89 0.12 -19.18
N GLN A 37 -8.48 -0.71 -20.15
CA GLN A 37 -8.94 -2.09 -20.35
C GLN A 37 -8.05 -3.12 -19.62
N ASP A 38 -6.81 -2.76 -19.26
CA ASP A 38 -5.85 -3.66 -18.58
C ASP A 38 -5.99 -3.62 -17.06
N ILE A 39 -6.77 -2.68 -16.55
CA ILE A 39 -6.99 -2.50 -15.12
C ILE A 39 -8.26 -3.26 -14.75
N SER A 40 -8.12 -4.31 -13.94
CA SER A 40 -9.27 -5.04 -13.42
C SER A 40 -9.95 -4.18 -12.36
N HIS A 41 -11.20 -3.75 -12.59
CA HIS A 41 -11.97 -2.96 -11.62
C HIS A 41 -12.45 -3.86 -10.47
N TYR A 42 -11.50 -4.31 -9.66
CA TYR A 42 -11.69 -5.17 -8.51
C TYR A 42 -11.02 -4.54 -7.29
N PRO A 43 -11.69 -4.54 -6.12
CA PRO A 43 -13.09 -4.93 -5.94
C PRO A 43 -14.03 -3.87 -6.55
N PRO A 44 -15.23 -4.24 -7.04
CA PRO A 44 -16.08 -3.38 -7.87
C PRO A 44 -16.68 -2.17 -7.14
N ASP A 45 -16.64 -2.18 -5.82
CA ASP A 45 -17.16 -1.17 -4.90
C ASP A 45 -16.14 -0.07 -4.57
N LYS A 46 -14.91 -0.15 -5.10
CA LYS A 46 -13.86 0.85 -4.86
C LYS A 46 -13.65 1.77 -6.08
N PRO A 47 -13.34 3.06 -5.86
CA PRO A 47 -13.10 4.01 -6.95
C PRO A 47 -11.75 3.81 -7.67
N TYR A 48 -10.95 2.83 -7.22
CA TYR A 48 -9.65 2.48 -7.77
C TYR A 48 -9.51 0.97 -7.88
N SER A 49 -8.67 0.52 -8.79
CA SER A 49 -8.35 -0.89 -8.96
C SER A 49 -7.19 -1.33 -8.07
N VAL A 50 -7.24 -2.58 -7.63
CA VAL A 50 -6.14 -3.22 -6.88
C VAL A 50 -5.39 -4.29 -7.71
N SER A 51 -5.70 -4.44 -8.99
CA SER A 51 -5.06 -5.45 -9.86
C SER A 51 -5.02 -5.07 -11.34
N VAL A 52 -4.00 -5.55 -12.04
CA VAL A 52 -3.76 -5.29 -13.46
C VAL A 52 -3.74 -6.62 -14.20
N SER A 53 -4.61 -6.79 -15.20
CA SER A 53 -4.79 -8.03 -15.95
C SER A 53 -3.52 -8.45 -16.71
N THR A 54 -2.71 -7.48 -17.16
CA THR A 54 -1.41 -7.72 -17.81
C THR A 54 -0.30 -8.10 -16.84
N CYS A 55 -0.54 -8.00 -15.52
CA CYS A 55 0.37 -8.46 -14.48
C CYS A 55 -0.33 -9.53 -13.61
N PRO A 56 -0.32 -10.81 -14.01
CA PRO A 56 -1.06 -11.89 -13.34
C PRO A 56 -0.73 -12.05 -11.84
N LEU A 57 0.46 -11.65 -11.42
CA LEU A 57 0.83 -11.65 -10.00
C LEU A 57 -0.07 -10.75 -9.15
N THR A 58 -0.53 -9.61 -9.70
CA THR A 58 -1.46 -8.71 -8.98
C THR A 58 -2.87 -9.28 -8.84
N LEU A 59 -3.24 -10.25 -9.69
CA LEU A 59 -4.49 -11.01 -9.58
C LEU A 59 -4.39 -12.15 -8.55
N THR A 60 -3.21 -12.74 -8.39
CA THR A 60 -2.97 -13.85 -7.45
C THR A 60 -2.55 -13.39 -6.05
N ARG A 61 -1.99 -12.19 -5.93
CA ARG A 61 -1.55 -11.56 -4.67
C ARG A 61 -2.25 -10.22 -4.49
N LEU A 62 -3.57 -10.28 -4.31
CA LEU A 62 -4.37 -9.09 -4.04
C LEU A 62 -3.88 -8.41 -2.75
N PRO A 63 -3.75 -7.07 -2.74
CA PRO A 63 -3.64 -6.33 -1.50
C PRO A 63 -4.78 -6.69 -0.56
N TYR A 64 -4.57 -6.57 0.74
CA TYR A 64 -5.64 -6.81 1.71
C TYR A 64 -6.79 -5.82 1.47
N ILE A 65 -7.99 -6.35 1.28
CA ILE A 65 -9.23 -5.56 1.12
C ILE A 65 -10.04 -5.75 2.41
N PRO A 66 -10.15 -4.73 3.28
CA PRO A 66 -10.97 -4.84 4.47
C PRO A 66 -12.45 -4.99 4.12
N THR A 67 -13.14 -5.86 4.86
CA THR A 67 -14.61 -5.86 4.89
C THR A 67 -15.12 -4.69 5.74
N PRO A 68 -16.39 -4.26 5.60
CA PRO A 68 -16.95 -3.19 6.43
C PRO A 68 -16.92 -3.49 7.94
N GLN A 69 -16.88 -4.77 8.33
CA GLN A 69 -16.77 -5.23 9.71
C GLN A 69 -15.33 -5.58 10.11
N SER A 70 -14.33 -5.20 9.30
CA SER A 70 -12.94 -5.50 9.62
C SER A 70 -12.55 -4.87 10.97
N PRO A 71 -11.96 -5.65 11.89
CA PRO A 71 -11.54 -5.11 13.17
C PRO A 71 -10.24 -4.29 13.05
N LEU A 72 -9.57 -4.32 11.88
CA LEU A 72 -8.32 -3.61 11.64
C LEU A 72 -8.59 -2.12 11.41
N PRO A 73 -8.05 -1.23 12.26
CA PRO A 73 -8.05 0.20 11.98
C PRO A 73 -7.08 0.49 10.82
N ASP A 74 -7.55 1.21 9.80
CA ASP A 74 -6.76 1.69 8.67
C ASP A 74 -5.74 0.68 8.10
N PRO A 75 -6.18 -0.51 7.64
CA PRO A 75 -5.27 -1.60 7.27
C PRO A 75 -4.40 -1.33 6.04
N GLY A 76 -4.68 -0.24 5.30
CA GLY A 76 -3.82 0.25 4.23
C GLY A 76 -2.66 1.14 4.72
N THR A 77 -2.68 1.54 5.99
CA THR A 77 -1.68 2.41 6.59
C THR A 77 -0.62 1.55 7.29
N PRO A 78 0.67 1.68 6.93
CA PRO A 78 1.72 1.01 7.67
C PRO A 78 1.86 1.63 9.06
N HIS A 79 1.69 0.81 10.10
CA HIS A 79 1.87 1.25 11.47
C HIS A 79 3.36 1.23 11.85
N ALA A 80 3.84 2.33 12.44
CA ALA A 80 5.26 2.46 12.77
C ALA A 80 5.71 1.47 13.86
N THR A 81 4.92 1.30 14.91
CA THR A 81 5.33 0.65 16.17
C THR A 81 4.48 -0.56 16.55
N THR A 82 3.45 -0.88 15.75
CA THR A 82 2.55 -2.02 15.99
C THR A 82 2.34 -2.81 14.70
N ALA A 83 2.21 -4.12 14.82
CA ALA A 83 1.89 -5.01 13.70
C ALA A 83 0.49 -5.59 13.91
N PRO A 84 -0.58 -4.82 13.61
CA PRO A 84 -1.95 -5.30 13.78
C PRO A 84 -2.28 -6.40 12.76
N SER A 85 -3.11 -7.35 13.17
CA SER A 85 -3.67 -8.40 12.31
C SER A 85 -5.16 -8.60 12.61
N THR A 86 -5.88 -9.33 11.78
CA THR A 86 -7.30 -9.64 12.03
C THR A 86 -7.52 -10.39 13.35
N TYR A 87 -6.54 -11.18 13.80
CA TYR A 87 -6.57 -11.90 15.07
C TYR A 87 -6.09 -11.05 16.26
N SER A 88 -5.27 -10.03 16.00
CA SER A 88 -4.75 -9.11 17.01
C SER A 88 -4.78 -7.68 16.47
N PRO A 89 -5.96 -7.03 16.46
CA PRO A 89 -6.16 -5.76 15.76
C PRO A 89 -5.37 -4.57 16.33
N HIS A 90 -4.85 -4.73 17.54
CA HIS A 90 -4.01 -3.76 18.22
C HIS A 90 -2.55 -4.24 18.36
N GLY A 91 -2.16 -5.27 17.60
CA GLY A 91 -0.87 -5.94 17.74
C GLY A 91 -0.71 -6.65 19.08
N THR A 92 0.55 -6.81 19.53
CA THR A 92 0.88 -7.49 20.80
C THR A 92 0.54 -6.63 22.01
N LEU A 93 -0.51 -7.01 22.73
CA LEU A 93 -0.90 -6.38 24.01
C LEU A 93 -0.31 -7.09 25.24
N LEU A 94 0.22 -8.30 25.07
CA LEU A 94 0.78 -9.09 26.16
C LEU A 94 1.90 -8.32 26.86
N ALA A 95 1.85 -8.28 28.19
CA ALA A 95 2.83 -7.60 29.05
C ALA A 95 3.09 -6.13 28.62
N ASN A 96 2.08 -5.44 28.07
CA ASN A 96 2.20 -4.08 27.57
C ASN A 96 3.36 -3.90 26.56
N TRP A 97 3.64 -4.92 25.74
CA TRP A 97 4.79 -4.91 24.81
C TRP A 97 4.79 -3.68 23.89
N ALA A 98 3.67 -3.43 23.19
CA ALA A 98 3.56 -2.31 22.27
C ALA A 98 3.82 -0.95 22.95
N ALA A 99 3.35 -0.76 24.19
CA ALA A 99 3.58 0.47 24.93
C ALA A 99 5.04 0.62 25.38
N ARG A 100 5.65 -0.46 25.89
CA ARG A 100 7.05 -0.46 26.33
C ARG A 100 8.03 -0.21 25.18
N HIS A 101 7.70 -0.68 23.99
CA HIS A 101 8.53 -0.57 22.79
C HIS A 101 8.00 0.46 21.79
N ALA A 102 7.14 1.39 22.22
CA ALA A 102 6.59 2.43 21.36
C ALA A 102 7.66 3.40 20.78
N HIS A 103 8.88 3.35 21.32
CA HIS A 103 10.06 4.09 20.84
C HIS A 103 10.82 3.35 19.72
N GLN A 104 10.38 2.14 19.35
CA GLN A 104 10.99 1.30 18.32
C GLN A 104 9.99 1.02 17.20
N THR A 105 10.48 1.04 15.96
CA THR A 105 9.71 0.57 14.81
C THR A 105 9.40 -0.92 14.92
N VAL A 106 8.38 -1.40 14.19
CA VAL A 106 8.08 -2.85 14.12
C VAL A 106 9.31 -3.66 13.71
N LEU A 107 10.13 -3.17 12.78
CA LEU A 107 11.36 -3.85 12.36
C LEU A 107 12.40 -3.89 13.50
N GLN A 108 12.59 -2.80 14.24
CA GLN A 108 13.49 -2.78 15.39
C GLN A 108 13.00 -3.72 16.51
N GLN A 109 11.69 -3.75 16.77
CA GLN A 109 11.09 -4.70 17.71
C GLN A 109 11.26 -6.15 17.23
N HIS A 110 11.17 -6.38 15.92
CA HIS A 110 11.45 -7.67 15.30
C HIS A 110 12.88 -8.06 15.64
N CYS A 111 13.88 -7.29 15.20
CA CYS A 111 15.29 -7.55 15.51
C CYS A 111 15.56 -7.81 17.01
N ALA A 112 15.06 -6.95 17.90
CA ALA A 112 15.25 -7.09 19.35
C ALA A 112 14.62 -8.37 19.94
N TYR A 113 13.64 -8.98 19.27
CA TYR A 113 13.07 -10.25 19.71
C TYR A 113 14.01 -11.44 19.41
N TRP A 114 14.75 -11.40 18.31
CA TRP A 114 15.72 -12.45 17.96
C TRP A 114 17.14 -12.20 18.48
N ASP A 115 17.44 -10.99 18.93
CA ASP A 115 18.70 -10.59 19.58
C ASP A 115 18.46 -10.33 21.08
N PRO A 116 18.32 -11.37 21.92
CA PRO A 116 17.98 -11.22 23.33
C PRO A 116 19.11 -10.64 24.19
N ASP A 117 20.36 -10.73 23.75
CA ASP A 117 21.54 -10.18 24.42
C ASP A 117 21.98 -8.81 23.89
N SER A 118 21.32 -8.32 22.84
CA SER A 118 21.52 -6.98 22.27
C SER A 118 22.94 -6.75 21.76
N ASP A 119 23.58 -7.79 21.21
CA ASP A 119 24.92 -7.70 20.65
C ASP A 119 24.93 -7.32 19.16
N GLY A 120 23.74 -7.19 18.56
CA GLY A 120 23.56 -6.87 17.15
C GLY A 120 23.63 -8.09 16.22
N ILE A 121 23.67 -9.30 16.76
CA ILE A 121 23.68 -10.57 16.04
C ILE A 121 22.33 -11.27 16.26
N ILE A 122 21.67 -11.63 15.16
CA ILE A 122 20.37 -12.32 15.10
C ILE A 122 20.56 -13.73 14.57
#